data_AF-A0A416ZAA3-F1
#
_entry.id   AF-A0A416ZAA3-F1
#
_cell.length_a   1.000
_cell.length_b   1.000
_cell.length_c   1.000
_cell.angle_alpha   90.00
_cell.angle_beta   90.00
_cell.angle_gamma   90.00
#
_symmetry.space_group_name_H-M   'P 1'
#
loop_
_entity.id
_entity.type
_entity.pdbx_description
1 polymer ?
#
loop_
_entity_poly.entity_id
_entity_poly.type
_entity_poly.pdbx_seq_one_letter_code
_entity_poly.pdbx_strand_id
1 'polypeptide(L)' 'MTGKVQSGSIVLFHNAGEHTPEALPDILDYLLAEGYKIVPISKILLTCDYTIDHEGRQCPAVQ' A
#
# COMPACT_ATOMS: atom_id res chain seq x y z
N MET A 1 15.29 -2.11 6.20
CA MET A 1 14.67 -2.36 4.88
C MET A 1 13.31 -1.66 4.85
N THR A 2 13.28 -0.33 4.76
CA THR A 2 12.02 0.45 4.83
C THR A 2 11.95 1.55 3.78
N GLY A 3 13.03 1.79 3.03
CA GLY A 3 13.06 2.76 1.92
C GLY A 3 12.28 2.35 0.66
N LYS A 4 11.41 1.33 0.73
CA LYS A 4 10.58 0.87 -0.41
C LYS A 4 9.09 1.22 -0.29
N VAL A 5 8.62 1.62 0.90
CA VAL A 5 7.25 2.07 1.09
C VAL A 5 7.18 3.58 0.93
N GLN A 6 6.15 4.04 0.22
CA GLN A 6 5.82 5.44 0.04
C GLN A 6 4.31 5.63 0.21
N SER A 7 3.85 6.88 0.28
CA SER A 7 2.40 7.16 0.34
C SER A 7 1.68 6.49 -0.84
N GLY A 8 0.61 5.76 -0.56
CA GLY A 8 -0.15 4.99 -1.54
C GLY A 8 0.48 3.65 -1.95
N SER A 9 1.56 3.18 -1.32
CA SER A 9 2.07 1.82 -1.55
C SER A 9 1.03 0.75 -1.18
N ILE A 10 0.87 -0.22 -2.07
CA ILE A 10 0.12 -1.47 -1.80
C ILE A 10 1.16 -2.54 -1.46
N VAL A 11 1.07 -3.10 -0.25
CA VAL A 11 1.98 -4.14 0.22
C VAL A 11 1.28 -5.50 0.12
N LEU A 12 1.83 -6.39 -0.72
CA LEU A 12 1.28 -7.72 -0.94
C LEU A 12 1.83 -8.71 0.09
N PHE A 13 0.92 -9.43 0.76
CA PHE A 13 1.24 -10.57 1.62
C PHE A 13 0.52 -11.82 1.11
N HIS A 14 1.18 -12.97 1.22
CA HIS A 14 0.53 -14.27 1.03
C HIS A 14 0.01 -14.77 2.38
N ASN A 15 -1.29 -15.02 2.47
CA ASN A 15 -1.97 -15.48 3.69
C ASN A 15 -1.63 -16.92 4.10
N ALA A 16 -0.97 -17.69 3.23
CA ALA A 16 -0.55 -19.06 3.48
C ALA A 16 0.97 -19.19 3.73
N GLY A 17 1.68 -18.07 3.91
CA GLY A 17 3.09 -18.12 4.29
C GLY A 17 3.25 -18.59 5.72
N GLU A 18 4.07 -19.61 5.95
CA GLU A 18 4.29 -20.25 7.26
C GLU A 18 4.70 -19.27 8.36
N HIS A 19 5.40 -18.19 8.01
CA HIS A 19 5.87 -17.15 8.93
C HIS A 19 5.12 -15.81 8.80
N THR A 20 4.11 -15.75 7.92
CA THR A 20 3.36 -14.50 7.68
C THR A 20 2.52 -14.11 8.90
N PRO A 21 1.81 -15.03 9.59
CA PRO A 21 1.03 -14.67 10.77
C PRO A 21 1.86 -14.03 11.89
N GLU A 22 3.10 -14.49 12.07
CA GLU A 22 4.00 -14.04 13.13
C GLU A 22 4.67 -12.70 12.80
N ALA A 23 5.04 -12.46 11.53
CA ALA A 23 5.70 -11.23 11.13
C ALA A 23 4.73 -10.06 10.90
N LEU A 24 3.45 -10.34 10.61
CA LEU A 24 2.49 -9.31 10.24
C LEU A 24 2.30 -8.25 11.34
N PRO A 25 2.10 -8.57 12.63
CA PRO A 25 1.93 -7.56 13.68
C PRO A 25 3.09 -6.56 13.74
N ASP A 26 4.33 -7.04 13.76
CA ASP A 26 5.53 -6.18 13.83
C ASP A 26 5.63 -5.23 12.63
N ILE A 27 5.25 -5.69 11.43
CA ILE A 27 5.24 -4.86 10.23
C ILE A 27 4.18 -3.77 10.33
N LEU A 28 2.98 -4.10 10.81
CA LEU A 28 1.90 -3.12 10.97
C LEU A 28 2.27 -2.07 12.02
N ASP A 29 2.80 -2.49 13.16
CA ASP A 29 3.21 -1.60 14.25
C ASP A 29 4.31 -0.63 13.79
N TYR A 30 5.30 -1.11 13.04
CA TYR A 30 6.32 -0.26 12.44
C TYR A 30 5.72 0.80 11.51
N LEU A 31 4.85 0.41 10.58
CA LEU A 31 4.23 1.35 9.63
C LEU A 31 3.35 2.39 10.33
N LEU A 32 2.60 1.98 11.36
CA LEU A 32 1.81 2.89 12.18
C LEU A 32 2.69 3.88 12.94
N ALA A 33 3.83 3.44 13.50
CA ALA A 33 4.79 4.29 14.19
C ALA A 33 5.46 5.33 13.26
N GLU A 34 5.69 4.97 11.99
CA GLU A 34 6.19 5.88 10.95
C GLU A 34 5.12 6.86 10.43
N GLY A 35 3.88 6.81 10.95
CA GLY A 35 2.79 7.72 10.60
C GLY A 35 1.96 7.32 9.39
N TYR A 36 2.12 6.09 8.88
CA TYR A 36 1.25 5.59 7.82
C TYR A 36 -0.14 5.23 8.35
N LYS A 37 -1.13 5.36 7.48
CA LYS A 37 -2.48 4.85 7.72
C LYS A 37 -2.74 3.63 6.86
N ILE A 38 -3.08 2.51 7.50
CA ILE A 38 -3.51 1.29 6.81
C ILE A 38 -4.98 1.45 6.46
N VAL A 39 -5.31 1.36 5.17
CA VAL A 39 -6.67 1.53 4.66
C VAL A 39 -7.00 0.45 3.61
N PRO A 40 -8.29 0.10 3.42
CA PRO A 40 -8.71 -0.71 2.29
C PRO A 40 -8.38 -0.02 0.96
N ILE A 41 -8.09 -0.79 -0.08
CA ILE A 41 -7.73 -0.25 -1.41
C ILE A 41 -8.78 0.74 -1.94
N SER A 42 -10.06 0.50 -1.66
CA SER A 42 -11.16 1.38 -2.08
C SER A 42 -11.07 2.82 -1.54
N LYS A 43 -10.25 3.08 -0.51
CA LYS A 43 -10.03 4.41 0.05
C LYS A 43 -8.95 5.22 -0.66
N ILE A 44 -8.15 4.58 -1.52
CA ILE A 44 -7.03 5.23 -2.24
C ILE A 44 -7.23 5.26 -3.76
N LEU A 45 -8.30 4.66 -4.28
CA LEU A 45 -8.63 4.73 -5.70
C LEU A 45 -9.08 6.15 -6.08
N LEU A 46 -8.58 6.65 -7.21
CA LEU A 46 -9.04 7.90 -7.80
C LEU A 46 -10.49 7.75 -8.29
N THR A 47 -11.30 8.79 -8.06
CA THR A 47 -12.71 8.84 -8.48
C THR A 47 -12.93 9.74 -9.70
N CYS A 48 -11.90 10.42 -10.17
CA CYS A 48 -11.90 11.22 -11.40
C CYS A 48 -11.49 10.39 -12.62
N ASP A 49 -11.49 11.00 -13.80
CA ASP A 49 -10.83 10.40 -14.96
C ASP A 49 -9.33 10.24 -14.69
N TYR A 50 -8.80 9.06 -14.97
CA TYR A 50 -7.39 8.72 -14.75
C TYR A 50 -6.83 7.88 -15.90
N THR A 51 -5.51 7.93 -16.05
CA THR A 51 -4.73 6.95 -16.83
C THR A 51 -3.97 6.04 -15.87
N ILE A 52 -3.48 4.91 -16.37
CA ILE A 52 -2.63 3.99 -15.61
C ILE A 52 -1.23 4.00 -16.24
N ASP A 53 -0.21 4.23 -15.44
CA ASP A 53 1.18 4.18 -15.90
C ASP A 53 1.71 2.74 -16.01
N HIS A 54 2.95 2.59 -16.46
CA HIS A 54 3.59 1.29 -16.60
C HIS A 54 3.87 0.57 -15.26
N GLU A 55 3.81 1.27 -14.12
CA GLU A 55 3.90 0.68 -12.78
C GLU A 55 2.53 0.23 -12.24
N GLY A 56 1.44 0.50 -12.98
CA GLY A 56 0.08 0.20 -12.55
C GLY A 56 -0.53 1.27 -11.63
N ARG A 57 0.07 2.47 -11.52
CA ARG A 57 -0.45 3.56 -10.69
C ARG A 57 -1.50 4.37 -11.45
N GLN A 58 -2.58 4.73 -10.75
CA GLN A 58 -3.55 5.67 -11.27
C GLN A 58 -3.00 7.09 -11.22
N CYS A 59 -3.01 7.78 -12.37
CA CYS A 59 -2.60 9.17 -12.54
C CYS A 59 -3.81 9.98 -13.02
N PRO A 60 -4.22 11.08 -12.34
CA PRO A 60 -5.32 11.91 -12.80
C PRO A 60 -5.12 12.34 -14.27
N ALA A 61 -6.14 12.19 -15.11
CA ALA A 61 -6.07 12.50 -16.54
C ALA A 61 -6.09 14.00 -16.84
N VAL A 62 -6.42 14.82 -15.84
CA VAL A 62 -6.48 16.28 -15.91
C VAL A 62 -5.83 16.85 -14.63
N GLN A 63 -4.88 17.77 -14.81
CA GLN A 63 -4.45 18.73 -13.78
C GLN A 63 -5.20 20.04 -13.99
#